data_AF-A0A2W4IRT7-F1
#
_entry.id   AF-A0A2W4IRT7-F1
#
_cell.length_a   1.000
_cell.length_b   1.000
_cell.length_c   1.000
_cell.angle_alpha   90.00
_cell.angle_beta   90.00
_cell.angle_gamma   90.00
#
_symmetry.space_group_name_H-M   'P 1'
#
loop_
_entity.id
_entity.type
_entity.pdbx_description
1 polymer ?
#
loop_
_entity_poly.entity_id
_entity_poly.type
_entity_poly.pdbx_seq_one_letter_code
_entity_poly.pdbx_strand_id
1 'polypeptide(L)'
;MFNWRERLLRGLARRFRIGEDILRHLSTFQALGERFEIKAPTEMIPVGARTLARALRTQAASQIRPQWLWPYWMERQLDPTDPAFTPRGHLPFLTNVTHRNWTAVGNPWSSWEAVVDPVGLVSTMPDGWSLDWWIGHAGDWILPSRAHGVRQRIMDAGARVSTTVRLPDEGLAVADVYPLQVDRAEYVAVEVTSDRPVTVAFAVRPYNAEGLAVVETIRLTPRAVLVDDHVGVVLPEPPERMAASTYHDGDCVTHVVSGTTVPFGPLRVHDEAGLA
;
A
#
# COMPACT_ATOMS: atom_id res chain seq x y z
N MET A 1 13.59 -45.37 -14.73
CA MET A 1 12.90 -44.75 -13.58
C MET A 1 11.97 -43.67 -14.13
N PHE A 2 10.66 -43.86 -14.01
CA PHE A 2 9.64 -43.07 -14.71
C PHE A 2 9.50 -41.68 -14.05
N ASN A 3 10.01 -40.63 -14.70
CA ASN A 3 10.02 -39.28 -14.13
C ASN A 3 8.65 -38.60 -14.33
N TRP A 4 7.68 -38.97 -13.49
CA TRP A 4 6.31 -38.46 -13.53
C TRP A 4 6.23 -36.94 -13.41
N ARG A 5 7.19 -36.30 -12.71
CA ARG A 5 7.30 -34.84 -12.58
C ARG A 5 7.51 -34.16 -13.93
N GLU A 6 8.35 -34.74 -14.76
CA GLU A 6 8.65 -34.19 -16.08
C GLU A 6 7.45 -34.31 -17.04
N ARG A 7 6.70 -35.41 -16.95
CA ARG A 7 5.42 -35.57 -17.67
C ARG A 7 4.35 -34.60 -17.18
N LEU A 8 4.29 -34.34 -15.88
CA LEU A 8 3.34 -33.40 -15.29
C LEU A 8 3.64 -31.95 -15.71
N LEU A 9 4.92 -31.58 -15.69
CA LEU A 9 5.40 -30.27 -16.17
C LEU A 9 5.16 -30.09 -17.67
N ARG A 10 5.47 -31.09 -18.50
CA ARG A 10 5.17 -31.06 -19.95
C ARG A 10 3.67 -31.05 -20.24
N GLY A 11 2.86 -31.72 -19.41
CA GLY A 11 1.40 -31.70 -19.48
C GLY A 11 0.81 -30.33 -19.16
N LEU A 12 1.29 -29.69 -18.09
CA LEU A 12 0.94 -28.33 -17.72
C LEU A 12 1.43 -27.31 -18.77
N ALA A 13 2.66 -27.46 -19.26
CA ALA A 13 3.19 -26.61 -20.33
C ALA A 13 2.33 -26.66 -21.59
N ARG A 14 1.91 -27.85 -22.02
CA ARG A 14 0.95 -28.01 -23.15
C ARG A 14 -0.42 -27.41 -22.84
N ARG A 15 -0.95 -27.58 -21.63
CA ARG A 15 -2.24 -27.02 -21.19
C ARG A 15 -2.25 -25.48 -21.29
N PHE A 16 -1.14 -24.84 -20.95
CA PHE A 16 -0.97 -23.37 -20.98
C PHE A 16 -0.31 -22.85 -22.26
N ARG A 17 -0.12 -23.69 -23.29
CA ARG A 17 0.57 -23.34 -24.55
C ARG A 17 1.98 -22.76 -24.36
N ILE A 18 2.67 -23.19 -23.30
CA ILE A 18 4.06 -22.83 -23.02
C ILE A 18 4.94 -23.58 -24.05
N GLY A 19 5.58 -22.83 -24.95
CA GLY A 19 6.42 -23.37 -26.01
C GLY A 19 7.72 -23.98 -25.51
N GLU A 20 8.42 -24.70 -26.39
CA GLU A 20 9.73 -25.30 -26.08
C GLU A 20 10.81 -24.25 -25.78
N ASP A 21 10.64 -23.03 -26.30
CA ASP A 21 11.47 -21.85 -26.04
C ASP A 21 11.43 -21.43 -24.56
N ILE A 22 10.24 -21.36 -23.96
CA ILE A 22 10.08 -21.02 -22.53
C ILE A 22 10.64 -22.14 -21.65
N LEU A 23 10.40 -23.40 -22.01
CA LEU A 23 10.97 -24.55 -21.30
C LEU A 23 12.50 -24.54 -21.33
N ARG A 24 13.09 -24.14 -22.47
CA ARG A 24 14.54 -23.95 -22.60
C ARG A 24 15.05 -22.87 -21.64
N HIS A 25 14.42 -21.70 -21.58
CA HIS A 25 14.78 -20.64 -20.64
C HIS A 25 14.68 -21.08 -19.17
N LEU A 26 13.65 -21.85 -18.80
CA LEU A 26 13.50 -22.37 -17.45
C LEU A 26 14.60 -23.39 -17.10
N SER A 27 14.95 -24.27 -18.05
CA SER A 27 16.00 -25.27 -17.83
C SER A 27 17.40 -24.65 -17.72
N THR A 28 17.69 -23.60 -18.50
CA THR A 28 18.99 -22.89 -18.40
C THR A 28 19.08 -22.00 -17.17
N PHE A 29 17.96 -21.44 -16.69
CA PHE A 29 17.93 -20.74 -15.42
C PHE A 29 18.31 -21.65 -14.24
N GLN A 30 17.86 -22.91 -14.25
CA GLN A 30 18.30 -23.91 -13.26
C GLN A 30 19.80 -24.21 -13.37
N ALA A 31 20.34 -24.24 -14.59
CA ALA A 31 21.78 -24.43 -14.82
C ALA A 31 22.64 -23.27 -14.27
N LEU A 32 22.09 -22.04 -14.17
CA LEU A 32 22.78 -20.93 -13.48
C LEU A 32 22.99 -21.21 -11.98
N GLY A 33 22.16 -22.08 -11.38
CA GLY A 33 22.24 -22.48 -9.98
C GLY A 33 23.21 -23.63 -9.69
N GLU A 34 23.77 -24.30 -10.71
CA GLU A 34 24.61 -25.51 -10.55
C GLU A 34 25.93 -25.26 -9.78
N ARG A 35 26.33 -24.00 -9.58
CA ARG A 35 27.53 -23.62 -8.82
C ARG A 35 27.29 -23.28 -7.35
N PHE A 36 26.04 -23.26 -6.88
CA PHE A 36 25.74 -23.05 -5.47
C PHE A 36 25.53 -24.40 -4.78
N GLU A 37 26.37 -24.73 -3.78
CA GLU A 37 26.18 -25.92 -2.92
C GLU A 37 24.84 -25.90 -2.15
N ILE A 38 24.16 -24.76 -2.16
CA ILE A 38 22.90 -24.51 -1.47
C ILE A 38 21.76 -24.64 -2.49
N LYS A 39 20.93 -25.68 -2.33
CA LYS A 39 19.64 -25.78 -3.05
C LYS A 39 18.85 -24.49 -2.78
N ALA A 40 18.34 -23.87 -3.84
CA ALA A 40 17.47 -22.69 -3.70
C ALA A 40 16.41 -22.96 -2.62
N PRO A 41 16.30 -22.11 -1.57
CA PRO A 41 15.44 -22.41 -0.43
C PRO A 41 14.00 -22.55 -0.92
N THR A 42 13.36 -23.67 -0.60
CA THR A 42 11.96 -23.93 -0.98
C THR A 42 11.01 -22.89 -0.40
N GLU A 43 11.43 -22.23 0.68
CA GLU A 43 10.79 -21.11 1.36
C GLU A 43 10.70 -19.86 0.47
N MET A 44 11.57 -19.71 -0.53
CA MET A 44 11.50 -18.61 -1.49
C MET A 44 10.37 -18.78 -2.51
N ILE A 45 9.87 -20.00 -2.71
CA ILE A 45 8.83 -20.25 -3.73
C ILE A 45 7.52 -19.55 -3.37
N PRO A 46 6.96 -19.70 -2.15
CA PRO A 46 5.76 -18.96 -1.75
C PRO A 46 5.96 -17.43 -1.79
N VAL A 47 7.13 -16.95 -1.36
CA VAL A 47 7.47 -15.51 -1.37
C VAL A 47 7.46 -14.99 -2.81
N GLY A 48 8.16 -15.65 -3.72
CA GLY A 48 8.20 -15.27 -5.13
C GLY A 48 6.83 -15.33 -5.80
N ALA A 49 6.04 -16.36 -5.53
CA ALA A 49 4.68 -16.49 -6.07
C ALA A 49 3.78 -15.33 -5.61
N ARG A 50 3.83 -14.96 -4.32
CA ARG A 50 3.06 -13.83 -3.78
C ARG A 50 3.50 -12.51 -4.41
N THR A 51 4.81 -12.26 -4.50
CA THR A 51 5.36 -11.05 -5.14
C THR A 51 4.90 -10.92 -6.60
N LEU A 52 4.91 -12.01 -7.37
CA LEU A 52 4.47 -12.00 -8.76
C LEU A 52 2.95 -11.77 -8.87
N ALA A 53 2.14 -12.44 -8.04
CA ALA A 53 0.69 -12.23 -8.02
C ALA A 53 0.33 -10.78 -7.68
N ARG A 54 0.99 -10.21 -6.67
CA ARG A 54 0.87 -8.80 -6.29
C ARG A 54 1.25 -7.88 -7.44
N ALA A 55 2.37 -8.13 -8.10
CA ALA A 55 2.84 -7.29 -9.20
C ALA A 55 1.90 -7.34 -10.42
N LEU A 56 1.31 -8.50 -10.73
CA LEU A 56 0.27 -8.64 -11.76
C LEU A 56 -0.99 -7.85 -11.40
N ARG A 57 -1.48 -8.02 -10.17
CA ARG A 57 -2.69 -7.34 -9.68
C ARG A 57 -2.51 -5.82 -9.68
N THR A 58 -1.35 -5.35 -9.22
CA THR A 58 -0.95 -3.94 -9.20
C THR A 58 -0.93 -3.34 -10.61
N GLN A 59 -0.35 -4.07 -11.57
CA GLN A 59 -0.37 -3.64 -12.97
C GLN A 59 -1.81 -3.56 -13.50
N ALA A 60 -2.61 -4.61 -13.30
CA ALA A 60 -3.97 -4.66 -13.82
C ALA A 60 -4.86 -3.53 -13.27
N ALA A 61 -4.86 -3.30 -11.95
CA ALA A 61 -5.72 -2.28 -11.37
C ALA A 61 -5.32 -0.87 -11.82
N SER A 62 -4.03 -0.55 -11.85
CA SER A 62 -3.56 0.77 -12.30
C SER A 62 -3.90 1.08 -13.76
N GLN A 63 -3.96 0.06 -14.62
CA GLN A 63 -4.39 0.20 -16.01
C GLN A 63 -5.90 0.34 -16.17
N ILE A 64 -6.69 -0.41 -15.39
CA ILE A 64 -8.15 -0.38 -15.47
C ILE A 64 -8.72 0.87 -14.79
N ARG A 65 -8.03 1.38 -13.75
CA ARG A 65 -8.45 2.52 -12.92
C ARG A 65 -7.35 3.59 -12.82
N PRO A 66 -6.94 4.21 -13.95
CA PRO A 66 -5.88 5.24 -13.92
C PRO A 66 -6.24 6.49 -13.10
N GLN A 67 -7.53 6.75 -12.88
CA GLN A 67 -8.02 7.92 -12.16
C GLN A 67 -8.02 7.77 -10.62
N TRP A 68 -7.83 6.55 -10.11
CA TRP A 68 -7.75 6.29 -8.68
C TRP A 68 -6.53 6.95 -8.06
N LEU A 69 -6.56 7.18 -6.75
CA LEU A 69 -5.41 7.66 -6.00
C LEU A 69 -4.51 6.46 -5.65
N TRP A 70 -3.30 6.46 -6.19
CA TRP A 70 -2.32 5.40 -5.99
C TRP A 70 -1.28 5.80 -4.94
N PRO A 71 -0.52 4.83 -4.37
CA PRO A 71 0.57 5.15 -3.46
C PRO A 71 1.62 6.01 -4.18
N TYR A 72 2.36 6.81 -3.40
CA TYR A 72 3.29 7.81 -3.94
C TYR A 72 4.24 7.27 -5.00
N TRP A 73 4.90 6.14 -4.73
CA TRP A 73 5.81 5.52 -5.69
C TRP A 73 5.15 5.19 -7.03
N MET A 74 3.87 4.80 -7.00
CA MET A 74 3.13 4.40 -8.18
C MET A 74 2.69 5.63 -8.97
N GLU A 75 2.14 6.66 -8.33
CA GLU A 75 1.82 7.94 -8.98
C GLU A 75 3.05 8.48 -9.75
N ARG A 76 4.24 8.40 -9.13
CA ARG A 76 5.52 8.85 -9.73
C ARG A 76 6.04 7.93 -10.83
N GLN A 77 6.00 6.61 -10.64
CA GLN A 77 6.47 5.64 -11.65
C GLN A 77 5.60 5.61 -12.91
N LEU A 78 4.33 6.02 -12.80
CA LEU A 78 3.35 5.99 -13.88
C LEU A 78 3.31 7.29 -14.70
N ASP A 79 3.79 8.41 -14.14
CA ASP A 79 3.81 9.72 -14.79
C ASP A 79 5.05 9.86 -15.71
N PRO A 80 4.90 9.93 -17.04
CA PRO A 80 6.03 10.08 -17.97
C PRO A 80 6.80 11.40 -17.82
N THR A 81 6.26 12.38 -17.10
CA THR A 81 6.90 13.67 -16.83
C THR A 81 7.70 13.69 -15.54
N ASP A 82 7.52 12.69 -14.67
CA ASP A 82 8.22 12.60 -13.40
C ASP A 82 9.61 11.93 -13.57
N PRO A 83 10.67 12.42 -12.91
CA PRO A 83 11.99 11.78 -12.96
C PRO A 83 12.03 10.33 -12.50
N ALA A 84 11.06 9.89 -11.69
CA ALA A 84 10.94 8.51 -11.23
C ALA A 84 10.13 7.61 -12.20
N PHE A 85 9.74 8.12 -13.37
CA PHE A 85 9.05 7.34 -14.39
C PHE A 85 9.82 6.07 -14.75
N THR A 86 9.12 4.94 -14.77
CA THR A 86 9.69 3.67 -15.21
C THR A 86 8.97 3.20 -16.47
N PRO A 87 9.62 3.20 -17.65
CA PRO A 87 9.00 2.75 -18.89
C PRO A 87 8.54 1.30 -18.80
N ARG A 88 7.25 1.06 -19.05
CA ARG A 88 6.66 -0.28 -19.04
C ARG A 88 6.44 -0.71 -20.49
N GLY A 89 7.29 -1.60 -20.98
CA GLY A 89 7.07 -2.28 -22.26
C GLY A 89 5.92 -3.28 -22.16
N HIS A 90 6.09 -4.48 -22.72
CA HIS A 90 5.08 -5.56 -22.62
C HIS A 90 5.11 -6.35 -21.30
N LEU A 91 5.76 -5.82 -20.26
CA LEU A 91 5.87 -6.50 -18.97
C LEU A 91 4.52 -6.42 -18.23
N PRO A 92 3.90 -7.56 -17.87
CA PRO A 92 2.61 -7.56 -17.19
C PRO A 92 2.74 -7.28 -15.68
N PHE A 93 3.90 -6.84 -15.20
CA PHE A 93 4.21 -6.71 -13.78
C PHE A 93 4.50 -5.25 -13.43
N LEU A 94 3.95 -4.81 -12.30
CA LEU A 94 4.29 -3.54 -11.68
C LEU A 94 4.70 -3.77 -10.23
N THR A 95 5.93 -3.42 -9.92
CA THR A 95 6.47 -3.44 -8.56
C THR A 95 7.09 -2.09 -8.26
N ASN A 96 7.19 -1.77 -6.98
CA ASN A 96 7.92 -0.60 -6.57
C ASN A 96 9.43 -0.77 -6.81
N VAL A 97 10.02 0.11 -7.62
CA VAL A 97 11.46 0.22 -7.91
C VAL A 97 12.02 1.62 -7.63
N THR A 98 11.18 2.60 -7.28
CA THR A 98 11.59 3.97 -6.93
C THR A 98 11.07 4.37 -5.55
N HIS A 99 11.54 5.48 -4.98
CA HIS A 99 11.03 5.96 -3.68
C HIS A 99 10.97 4.89 -2.57
N ARG A 100 11.95 3.97 -2.58
CA ARG A 100 12.10 2.85 -1.62
C ARG A 100 12.88 3.22 -0.37
N ASN A 101 13.04 4.52 -0.13
CA ASN A 101 13.67 5.11 1.04
C ASN A 101 12.64 5.25 2.18
N TRP A 102 11.96 4.16 2.52
CA TRP A 102 10.95 4.15 3.58
C TRP A 102 11.61 4.15 4.95
N THR A 103 10.91 4.70 5.93
CA THR A 103 11.39 4.73 7.32
C THR A 103 10.60 3.72 8.14
N ALA A 104 11.32 2.81 8.81
CA ALA A 104 10.72 1.90 9.77
C ALA A 104 10.45 2.63 11.10
N VAL A 105 9.28 2.38 11.69
CA VAL A 105 8.83 2.93 12.97
C VAL A 105 8.30 1.77 13.81
N GLY A 106 8.96 1.51 14.94
CA GLY A 106 8.61 0.36 15.77
C GLY A 106 9.04 0.54 17.22
N ASN A 107 8.47 -0.30 18.07
CA ASN A 107 8.88 -0.41 19.46
C ASN A 107 10.04 -1.42 19.55
N PRO A 108 11.14 -1.16 20.28
CA PRO A 108 12.22 -2.12 20.50
C PRO A 108 11.79 -3.52 20.98
N TRP A 109 10.61 -3.65 21.56
CA TRP A 109 10.06 -4.93 22.04
C TRP A 109 9.00 -5.56 21.12
N SER A 110 8.66 -4.89 20.02
CA SER A 110 7.73 -5.39 19.01
C SER A 110 8.43 -6.36 18.05
N SER A 111 7.69 -7.38 17.61
CA SER A 111 8.13 -8.26 16.53
C SER A 111 7.95 -7.64 15.13
N TRP A 112 7.25 -6.51 15.06
CA TRP A 112 6.90 -5.84 13.81
C TRP A 112 7.20 -4.34 13.87
N GLU A 113 7.62 -3.80 12.75
CA GLU A 113 7.82 -2.37 12.54
C GLU A 113 6.84 -1.92 11.47
N ALA A 114 6.19 -0.77 11.69
CA ALA A 114 5.47 -0.11 10.63
C ALA A 114 6.46 0.55 9.67
N VAL A 115 6.03 0.75 8.44
CA VAL A 115 6.78 1.42 7.40
C VAL A 115 6.05 2.69 7.03
N VAL A 116 6.77 3.82 7.03
CA VAL A 116 6.29 5.12 6.60
C VAL A 116 6.96 5.46 5.27
N ASP A 117 6.16 5.67 4.22
CA ASP A 117 6.66 6.08 2.91
C ASP A 117 7.12 7.56 2.91
N PRO A 118 7.76 8.07 1.84
CA PRO A 118 8.31 9.42 1.82
C PRO A 118 7.27 10.56 1.97
N VAL A 119 5.98 10.25 1.82
CA VAL A 119 4.87 11.21 1.96
C VAL A 119 3.93 10.87 3.13
N GLY A 120 4.34 9.96 4.01
CA GLY A 120 3.64 9.68 5.26
C GLY A 120 2.57 8.59 5.17
N LEU A 121 2.50 7.80 4.09
CA LEU A 121 1.64 6.62 4.02
C LEU A 121 2.17 5.56 5.01
N VAL A 122 1.33 5.08 5.92
CA VAL A 122 1.74 4.16 7.00
C VAL A 122 1.27 2.73 6.71
N SER A 123 2.18 1.77 6.73
CA SER A 123 1.87 0.33 6.55
C SER A 123 2.33 -0.43 7.79
N THR A 124 1.43 -1.08 8.51
CA THR A 124 1.76 -1.76 9.78
C THR A 124 2.03 -3.26 9.61
N MET A 125 1.67 -3.84 8.47
CA MET A 125 1.77 -5.27 8.19
C MET A 125 2.40 -5.52 6.82
N PRO A 126 3.25 -6.55 6.67
CA PRO A 126 3.71 -7.01 5.36
C PRO A 126 2.52 -7.43 4.49
N ASP A 127 2.56 -7.09 3.20
CA ASP A 127 1.48 -7.38 2.24
C ASP A 127 0.09 -6.84 2.63
N GLY A 128 0.03 -5.96 3.63
CA GLY A 128 -1.21 -5.39 4.16
C GLY A 128 -1.60 -4.07 3.51
N TRP A 129 -2.74 -3.56 3.94
CA TRP A 129 -3.22 -2.22 3.62
C TRP A 129 -2.36 -1.13 4.28
N SER A 130 -2.57 0.11 3.86
CA SER A 130 -1.93 1.29 4.46
C SER A 130 -2.95 2.33 4.93
N LEU A 131 -2.57 3.10 5.94
CA LEU A 131 -3.28 4.30 6.38
C LEU A 131 -2.69 5.51 5.67
N ASP A 132 -3.54 6.22 4.93
CA ASP A 132 -3.23 7.51 4.30
C ASP A 132 -3.86 8.65 5.09
N TRP A 133 -3.33 9.86 4.91
CA TRP A 133 -3.73 11.07 5.63
C TRP A 133 -3.92 12.23 4.65
N TRP A 134 -5.14 12.76 4.59
CA TRP A 134 -5.50 13.82 3.65
C TRP A 134 -5.92 15.09 4.39
N ILE A 135 -5.60 16.25 3.82
CA ILE A 135 -5.88 17.55 4.43
C ILE A 135 -6.85 18.33 3.56
N GLY A 136 -8.01 18.67 4.11
CA GLY A 136 -8.96 19.62 3.53
C GLY A 136 -8.73 21.02 4.07
N HIS A 137 -8.53 22.00 3.18
CA HIS A 137 -8.35 23.41 3.55
C HIS A 137 -8.96 24.33 2.49
N ALA A 138 -9.73 25.32 2.93
CA ALA A 138 -10.36 26.32 2.05
C ALA A 138 -11.19 25.75 0.88
N GLY A 139 -11.74 24.54 1.01
CA GLY A 139 -12.52 23.87 -0.02
C GLY A 139 -11.73 22.94 -0.94
N ASP A 140 -10.39 22.95 -0.85
CA ASP A 140 -9.51 22.06 -1.59
C ASP A 140 -8.97 20.95 -0.70
N TRP A 141 -8.57 19.84 -1.33
CA TRP A 141 -7.95 18.69 -0.66
C TRP A 141 -6.51 18.49 -1.13
N ILE A 142 -5.62 18.30 -0.16
CA ILE A 142 -4.22 17.99 -0.35
C ILE A 142 -4.04 16.51 -0.06
N LEU A 143 -3.65 15.77 -1.09
CA LEU A 143 -3.36 14.34 -1.05
C LEU A 143 -1.84 14.15 -1.11
N PRO A 144 -1.16 13.68 -0.05
CA PRO A 144 0.29 13.68 0.01
C PRO A 144 0.98 12.99 -1.17
N SER A 145 0.41 11.91 -1.72
CA SER A 145 0.96 11.20 -2.89
C SER A 145 1.01 12.05 -4.15
N ARG A 146 0.11 13.03 -4.30
CA ARG A 146 0.04 13.96 -5.43
C ARG A 146 0.61 15.34 -5.11
N ALA A 147 0.74 15.68 -3.83
CA ALA A 147 1.25 16.96 -3.39
C ALA A 147 2.71 17.17 -3.82
N HIS A 148 3.06 18.42 -4.09
CA HIS A 148 4.44 18.84 -4.34
C HIS A 148 5.06 19.39 -3.07
N GLY A 149 6.38 19.23 -2.93
CA GLY A 149 7.13 19.82 -1.83
C GLY A 149 6.85 19.21 -0.45
N VAL A 150 6.31 18.00 -0.39
CA VAL A 150 6.21 17.21 0.84
C VAL A 150 7.61 17.01 1.41
N ARG A 151 7.78 17.25 2.72
CA ARG A 151 9.07 17.10 3.40
C ARG A 151 8.93 16.16 4.56
N GLN A 152 9.72 15.10 4.56
CA GLN A 152 9.82 14.18 5.68
C GLN A 152 11.11 14.43 6.47
N ARG A 153 11.01 14.34 7.80
CA ARG A 153 12.15 14.40 8.72
C ARG A 153 12.00 13.32 9.79
N ILE A 154 13.13 12.76 10.20
CA ILE A 154 13.21 11.89 11.37
C ILE A 154 13.56 12.77 12.57
N MET A 155 12.73 12.72 13.60
CA MET A 155 12.81 13.54 14.81
C MET A 155 13.06 12.66 16.04
N ASP A 156 13.31 13.30 17.20
CA ASP A 156 13.42 12.66 18.51
C ASP A 156 14.38 11.46 18.54
N ALA A 157 15.59 11.69 18.01
CA ALA A 157 16.65 10.69 17.91
C ALA A 157 16.24 9.39 17.17
N GLY A 158 15.27 9.47 16.25
CA GLY A 158 14.82 8.31 15.47
C GLY A 158 13.43 7.80 15.84
N ALA A 159 12.81 8.32 16.91
CA ALA A 159 11.56 7.78 17.43
C ALA A 159 10.30 8.30 16.72
N ARG A 160 10.41 9.35 15.89
CA ARG A 160 9.27 9.97 15.22
C ARG A 160 9.59 10.32 13.77
N VAL A 161 8.68 9.99 12.86
CA VAL A 161 8.73 10.40 11.46
C VAL A 161 7.72 11.50 11.25
N SER A 162 8.19 12.69 10.88
CA SER A 162 7.38 13.89 10.71
C SER A 162 7.29 14.23 9.23
N THR A 163 6.08 14.22 8.67
CA THR A 163 5.82 14.54 7.27
C THR A 163 5.03 15.83 7.17
N THR A 164 5.61 16.85 6.54
CA THR A 164 5.02 18.18 6.38
C THR A 164 4.50 18.40 4.96
N VAL A 165 3.26 18.88 4.86
CA VAL A 165 2.66 19.42 3.62
C VAL A 165 2.41 20.92 3.78
N ARG A 166 2.52 21.66 2.68
CA ARG A 166 2.21 23.10 2.63
C ARG A 166 0.79 23.31 2.12
N LEU A 167 0.04 24.12 2.84
CA LEU A 167 -1.30 24.58 2.46
C LEU A 167 -1.23 25.70 1.41
N PRO A 168 -2.30 25.96 0.63
CA PRO A 168 -2.34 27.03 -0.37
C PRO A 168 -2.02 28.43 0.18
N ASP A 169 -2.35 28.71 1.44
CA ASP A 169 -2.15 29.99 2.13
C ASP A 169 -0.79 30.09 2.86
N GLU A 170 0.16 29.25 2.47
CA GLU A 170 1.46 29.05 3.10
C GLU A 170 1.43 28.47 4.53
N GLY A 171 0.25 28.11 5.05
CA GLY A 171 0.14 27.31 6.27
C GLY A 171 0.79 25.93 6.12
N LEU A 172 0.98 25.25 7.24
CA LEU A 172 1.59 23.92 7.31
C LEU A 172 0.66 22.94 8.03
N ALA A 173 0.62 21.72 7.51
CA ALA A 173 0.09 20.57 8.22
C ALA A 173 1.18 19.50 8.33
N VAL A 174 1.24 18.85 9.48
CA VAL A 174 2.27 17.89 9.84
C VAL A 174 1.61 16.61 10.31
N ALA A 175 1.93 15.49 9.66
CA ALA A 175 1.63 14.15 10.14
C ALA A 175 2.86 13.56 10.83
N ASP A 176 2.74 13.33 12.13
CA ASP A 176 3.73 12.66 12.95
C ASP A 176 3.35 11.19 13.15
N VAL A 177 4.31 10.31 12.92
CA VAL A 177 4.18 8.86 13.10
C VAL A 177 5.21 8.38 14.11
N TYR A 178 4.76 7.74 15.19
CA TYR A 178 5.63 7.31 16.28
C TYR A 178 5.09 6.05 16.98
N PRO A 179 5.96 5.21 17.57
CA PRO A 179 5.53 4.03 18.30
C PRO A 179 4.99 4.44 19.68
N LEU A 180 3.95 3.74 20.14
CA LEU A 180 3.32 3.94 21.44
C LEU A 180 3.07 2.59 22.10
N GLN A 181 3.10 2.55 23.43
CA GLN A 181 2.66 1.40 24.19
C GLN A 181 1.58 1.83 25.19
N VAL A 182 0.39 1.24 25.12
CA VAL A 182 -0.73 1.51 26.02
C VAL A 182 -1.22 0.18 26.59
N ASP A 183 -1.27 0.06 27.92
CA ASP A 183 -1.73 -1.15 28.62
C ASP A 183 -1.07 -2.45 28.12
N ARG A 184 0.23 -2.38 27.84
CA ARG A 184 1.07 -3.46 27.26
C ARG A 184 0.78 -3.81 25.80
N ALA A 185 -0.22 -3.21 25.17
CA ALA A 185 -0.43 -3.29 23.74
C ALA A 185 0.43 -2.24 23.01
N GLU A 186 0.96 -2.64 21.86
CA GLU A 186 1.83 -1.81 21.02
C GLU A 186 1.02 -1.20 19.88
N TYR A 187 1.27 0.08 19.61
CA TYR A 187 0.60 0.86 18.59
C TYR A 187 1.62 1.67 17.82
N VAL A 188 1.23 2.05 16.61
CA VAL A 188 1.84 3.17 15.90
C VAL A 188 0.81 4.27 15.85
N ALA A 189 1.12 5.40 16.49
CA ALA A 189 0.27 6.57 16.48
C ALA A 189 0.50 7.35 15.19
N VAL A 190 -0.59 7.86 14.61
CA VAL A 190 -0.55 8.83 13.52
C VAL A 190 -1.30 10.06 14.01
N GLU A 191 -0.57 11.15 14.17
CA GLU A 191 -1.09 12.41 14.69
C GLU A 191 -0.93 13.51 13.64
N VAL A 192 -2.02 14.22 13.36
CA VAL A 192 -2.01 15.30 12.36
C VAL A 192 -2.25 16.62 13.07
N THR A 193 -1.32 17.55 12.92
CA THR A 193 -1.40 18.91 13.46
C THR A 193 -1.33 19.95 12.34
N SER A 194 -1.90 21.12 12.54
CA SER A 194 -1.80 22.23 11.58
C SER A 194 -1.83 23.58 12.29
N ASP A 195 -1.16 24.57 11.68
CA ASP A 195 -1.20 25.98 12.11
C ASP A 195 -2.37 26.77 11.48
N ARG A 196 -3.25 26.08 10.75
CA ARG A 196 -4.48 26.60 10.18
C ARG A 196 -5.67 25.70 10.53
N PRO A 197 -6.90 26.22 10.48
CA PRO A 197 -8.09 25.37 10.48
C PRO A 197 -8.07 24.45 9.25
N VAL A 198 -8.15 23.15 9.51
CA VAL A 198 -8.16 22.10 8.48
C VAL A 198 -9.16 21.02 8.84
N THR A 199 -9.62 20.30 7.82
CA THR A 199 -10.28 19.00 7.97
C THR A 199 -9.26 17.91 7.72
N VAL A 200 -9.24 16.85 8.54
CA VAL A 200 -8.36 15.70 8.33
C VAL A 200 -9.21 14.50 7.94
N ALA A 201 -8.80 13.78 6.91
CA ALA A 201 -9.36 12.47 6.58
C ALA A 201 -8.26 11.41 6.68
N PHE A 202 -8.56 10.33 7.41
CA PHE A 202 -7.75 9.12 7.41
C PHE A 202 -8.40 8.08 6.51
N ALA A 203 -7.62 7.47 5.62
CA ALA A 203 -8.12 6.51 4.65
C ALA A 203 -7.37 5.19 4.74
N VAL A 204 -8.10 4.09 4.94
CA VAL A 204 -7.57 2.74 4.70
C VAL A 204 -7.47 2.56 3.19
N ARG A 205 -6.30 2.18 2.70
CA ARG A 205 -6.01 2.01 1.28
C ARG A 205 -5.57 0.57 1.01
N PRO A 206 -6.12 -0.10 -0.02
CA PRO A 206 -5.81 -1.50 -0.34
C PRO A 206 -4.48 -1.64 -1.10
N TYR A 207 -3.45 -0.96 -0.61
CA TYR A 207 -2.10 -0.94 -1.14
C TYR A 207 -1.13 -0.49 -0.08
N ASN A 208 0.15 -0.72 -0.34
CA ASN A 208 1.25 -0.31 0.51
C ASN A 208 2.45 0.15 -0.32
N ALA A 209 3.58 0.33 0.38
CA ALA A 209 4.83 0.76 -0.23
C ALA A 209 5.39 -0.23 -1.27
N GLU A 210 4.91 -1.48 -1.32
CA GLU A 210 5.36 -2.51 -2.27
C GLU A 210 4.41 -2.79 -3.44
N GLY A 211 3.10 -2.57 -3.26
CA GLY A 211 2.09 -2.96 -4.23
C GLY A 211 0.67 -2.91 -3.69
N LEU A 212 -0.29 -3.41 -4.47
CA LEU A 212 -1.65 -3.62 -3.97
C LEU A 212 -1.69 -4.70 -2.90
N ALA A 213 -2.56 -4.47 -1.92
CA ALA A 213 -2.99 -5.46 -0.95
C ALA A 213 -4.36 -6.01 -1.33
N VAL A 214 -4.80 -7.02 -0.59
CA VAL A 214 -6.17 -7.53 -0.65
C VAL A 214 -6.88 -7.04 0.60
N VAL A 215 -7.94 -6.27 0.41
CA VAL A 215 -8.84 -5.79 1.47
C VAL A 215 -10.26 -6.10 1.05
N GLU A 216 -10.86 -7.12 1.64
CA GLU A 216 -12.18 -7.61 1.25
C GLU A 216 -13.29 -6.99 2.09
N THR A 217 -13.02 -6.67 3.36
CA THR A 217 -14.03 -6.14 4.26
C THR A 217 -13.50 -4.97 5.08
N ILE A 218 -14.23 -3.85 5.06
CA ILE A 218 -14.03 -2.74 5.98
C ILE A 218 -15.27 -2.60 6.85
N ARG A 219 -15.07 -2.47 8.17
CA ARG A 219 -16.15 -2.19 9.12
C ARG A 219 -15.77 -1.04 10.02
N LEU A 220 -16.64 -0.04 10.10
CA LEU A 220 -16.44 1.10 10.99
C LEU A 220 -17.25 0.93 12.27
N THR A 221 -16.60 1.17 13.40
CA THR A 221 -17.21 1.28 14.72
C THR A 221 -16.87 2.65 15.33
N PRO A 222 -17.50 3.07 16.44
CA PRO A 222 -17.17 4.35 17.08
C PRO A 222 -15.72 4.48 17.57
N ARG A 223 -14.99 3.36 17.70
CA ARG A 223 -13.64 3.32 18.29
C ARG A 223 -12.60 2.65 17.42
N ALA A 224 -12.99 2.13 16.26
CA ALA A 224 -12.07 1.39 15.41
C ALA A 224 -12.57 1.23 13.97
N VAL A 225 -11.61 1.13 13.06
CA VAL A 225 -11.79 0.55 11.73
C VAL A 225 -11.29 -0.88 11.78
N LEU A 226 -12.17 -1.84 11.45
CA LEU A 226 -11.77 -3.22 11.24
C LEU A 226 -11.52 -3.44 9.75
N VAL A 227 -10.41 -4.09 9.45
CA VAL A 227 -10.00 -4.47 8.10
C VAL A 227 -9.86 -5.98 8.08
N ASP A 228 -10.62 -6.65 7.21
CA ASP A 228 -10.74 -8.11 7.13
C ASP A 228 -11.00 -8.75 8.51
N ASP A 229 -11.95 -8.16 9.24
CA ASP A 229 -12.39 -8.55 10.60
C ASP A 229 -11.33 -8.46 11.71
N HIS A 230 -10.16 -7.87 11.42
CA HIS A 230 -9.13 -7.55 12.41
C HIS A 230 -9.17 -6.06 12.76
N VAL A 231 -8.86 -5.70 14.01
CA VAL A 231 -8.71 -4.28 14.39
C VAL A 231 -7.52 -3.70 13.65
N GLY A 232 -7.79 -2.79 12.71
CA GLY A 232 -6.76 -2.17 11.88
C GLY A 232 -6.35 -0.79 12.40
N VAL A 233 -7.34 0.07 12.65
CA VAL A 233 -7.12 1.42 13.18
C VAL A 233 -7.94 1.58 14.46
N VAL A 234 -7.32 2.08 15.52
CA VAL A 234 -8.03 2.48 16.75
C VAL A 234 -8.24 3.99 16.71
N LEU A 235 -9.46 4.41 17.01
CA LEU A 235 -9.89 5.80 16.95
C LEU A 235 -10.12 6.34 18.37
N PRO A 236 -9.45 7.45 18.75
CA PRO A 236 -9.63 8.07 20.07
C PRO A 236 -11.03 8.69 20.22
N GLU A 237 -11.71 8.96 19.12
CA GLU A 237 -13.10 9.41 19.05
C GLU A 237 -13.73 8.99 17.71
N PRO A 238 -15.07 8.91 17.62
CA PRO A 238 -15.74 8.64 16.35
C PRO A 238 -15.47 9.78 15.35
N PRO A 239 -15.25 9.48 14.06
CA PRO A 239 -15.10 10.53 13.05
C PRO A 239 -16.42 11.28 12.88
N GLU A 240 -16.38 12.53 12.41
CA GLU A 240 -17.59 13.30 12.15
C GLU A 240 -18.33 12.79 10.90
N ARG A 241 -17.57 12.39 9.89
CA ARG A 241 -18.04 11.96 8.58
C ARG A 241 -17.25 10.75 8.10
N MET A 242 -17.84 10.00 7.18
CA MET A 242 -17.25 8.81 6.60
C MET A 242 -17.57 8.70 5.11
N ALA A 243 -16.71 7.97 4.40
CA ALA A 243 -16.96 7.46 3.07
C ALA A 243 -16.27 6.10 2.93
N ALA A 244 -16.85 5.24 2.11
CA ALA A 244 -16.21 4.02 1.66
C ALA A 244 -16.71 3.70 0.25
N SER A 245 -15.98 2.86 -0.46
CA SER A 245 -16.29 2.48 -1.83
C SER A 245 -15.84 1.04 -2.08
N THR A 246 -16.09 0.55 -3.28
CA THR A 246 -15.62 -0.75 -3.75
C THR A 246 -14.93 -0.57 -5.08
N TYR A 247 -14.23 -1.59 -5.57
CA TYR A 247 -13.69 -1.59 -6.93
C TYR A 247 -14.70 -1.19 -8.03
N HIS A 248 -15.95 -1.58 -7.87
CA HIS A 248 -17.01 -1.31 -8.83
C HIS A 248 -17.56 0.12 -8.72
N ASP A 249 -17.63 0.65 -7.51
CA ASP A 249 -18.21 1.98 -7.23
C ASP A 249 -17.20 3.12 -7.40
N GLY A 250 -15.90 2.81 -7.44
CA GLY A 250 -14.83 3.77 -7.69
C GLY A 250 -13.93 3.97 -6.48
N ASP A 251 -13.15 5.05 -6.49
CA ASP A 251 -12.23 5.36 -5.40
C ASP A 251 -12.94 6.22 -4.34
N CYS A 252 -12.84 5.84 -3.07
CA CYS A 252 -13.42 6.58 -1.95
C CYS A 252 -12.91 8.03 -1.86
N VAL A 253 -11.73 8.34 -2.42
CA VAL A 253 -11.20 9.71 -2.51
C VAL A 253 -12.17 10.65 -3.23
N THR A 254 -12.94 10.15 -4.20
CA THR A 254 -13.91 10.97 -4.95
C THR A 254 -15.00 11.49 -4.03
N HIS A 255 -15.46 10.69 -3.06
CA HIS A 255 -16.47 11.12 -2.10
C HIS A 255 -15.95 12.19 -1.15
N VAL A 256 -14.69 12.06 -0.72
CA VAL A 256 -14.03 13.03 0.16
C VAL A 256 -13.82 14.37 -0.55
N VAL A 257 -13.21 14.34 -1.75
CA VAL A 257 -12.90 15.55 -2.51
C VAL A 257 -14.16 16.28 -3.01
N SER A 258 -15.20 15.54 -3.38
CA SER A 258 -16.48 16.14 -3.82
C SER A 258 -17.39 16.60 -2.68
N GLY A 259 -17.03 16.33 -1.42
CA GLY A 259 -17.86 16.66 -0.26
C GLY A 259 -19.13 15.80 -0.14
N THR A 260 -19.18 14.63 -0.79
CA THR A 260 -20.33 13.70 -0.75
C THR A 260 -20.21 12.64 0.36
N THR A 261 -19.30 12.84 1.31
CA THR A 261 -19.21 12.01 2.53
C THR A 261 -20.52 12.05 3.32
N VAL A 262 -20.79 11.01 4.09
CA VAL A 262 -21.99 10.93 4.95
C VAL A 262 -21.63 11.16 6.42
N PRO A 263 -22.56 11.63 7.26
CA PRO A 263 -22.34 11.65 8.71
C PRO A 263 -21.97 10.27 9.24
N PHE A 264 -21.21 10.22 10.33
CA PHE A 264 -20.82 8.95 10.94
C PHE A 264 -22.02 8.07 11.31
N GLY A 265 -21.86 6.77 11.03
CA GLY A 265 -22.82 5.73 11.38
C GLY A 265 -22.20 4.34 11.21
N PRO A 266 -22.95 3.26 11.53
CA PRO A 266 -22.50 1.91 11.25
C PRO A 266 -22.24 1.72 9.75
N LEU A 267 -21.04 1.26 9.41
CA LEU A 267 -20.63 1.03 8.03
C LEU A 267 -19.99 -0.36 7.94
N ARG A 268 -20.40 -1.12 6.92
CA ARG A 268 -19.74 -2.34 6.50
C ARG A 268 -19.69 -2.35 4.97
N VAL A 269 -18.50 -2.46 4.43
CA VAL A 269 -18.25 -2.63 3.00
C VAL A 269 -17.64 -4.00 2.78
N HIS A 270 -18.07 -4.65 1.70
CA HIS A 270 -17.46 -5.87 1.21
C HIS A 270 -17.15 -5.69 -0.27
N ASP A 271 -15.93 -6.00 -0.69
CA ASP A 271 -15.48 -5.96 -2.07
C ASP A 271 -14.83 -7.28 -2.47
N GLU A 272 -15.48 -8.02 -3.37
CA GLU A 272 -14.97 -9.30 -3.90
C GLU A 272 -13.67 -9.13 -4.71
N ALA A 273 -13.41 -7.92 -5.24
CA ALA A 273 -12.14 -7.63 -5.89
C ALA A 273 -11.01 -7.41 -4.87
N GLY A 274 -11.33 -7.25 -3.59
CA GLY A 274 -10.38 -6.99 -2.51
C GLY A 274 -9.77 -5.59 -2.55
N LEU A 275 -10.50 -4.59 -3.04
CA LEU A 275 -10.07 -3.18 -3.12
C LEU A 275 -11.07 -2.26 -2.41
N ALA A 276 -11.65 -2.72 -1.30
CA ALA A 276 -12.50 -1.91 -0.43
C ALA A 276 -11.74 -0.72 0.18
#